data_AF-A0A060Z2H5-F1
#
_entry.id   AF-A0A060Z2H5-F1
#
_cell.length_a   1.000
_cell.length_b   1.000
_cell.length_c   1.000
_cell.angle_alpha   90.00
_cell.angle_beta   90.00
_cell.angle_gamma   90.00
#
_symmetry.space_group_name_H-M   'P 1'
#
loop_
_entity.id
_entity.type
_entity.pdbx_description
1 polymer ?
#
loop_
_entity_poly.entity_id
_entity_poly.type
_entity_poly.pdbx_seq_one_letter_code
_entity_poly.pdbx_strand_id
1 'polypeptide(L)'
;MPPFSLTLSYRYFVLDPELGQLQYFVHEQGKSQKPRGSLPLIGASVVQSDEAPHMFIVNSFNGELYKLRGMQTLNCQLFSFLK
;
A
#
# COMPACT_ATOMS: atom_id res chain seq x y z
N MET A 1 11.89 2.05 -32.79
CA MET A 1 12.10 2.80 -31.53
C MET A 1 10.75 2.80 -30.80
N PRO A 2 10.50 1.94 -29.80
CA PRO A 2 9.23 1.97 -29.09
C PRO A 2 9.16 3.23 -28.22
N PRO A 3 7.95 3.79 -28.00
CA PRO A 3 7.77 5.00 -27.22
C PRO A 3 8.13 4.73 -25.75
N PHE A 4 8.72 5.75 -25.12
CA PHE A 4 9.05 5.78 -23.70
C PHE A 4 7.89 5.24 -22.86
N SER A 5 8.01 4.00 -22.37
CA SER A 5 7.16 3.49 -21.31
C SER A 5 7.61 4.17 -20.01
N LEU A 6 7.14 5.40 -19.80
CA LEU A 6 7.11 6.00 -18.47
C LEU A 6 6.11 5.17 -17.67
N THR A 7 6.57 4.05 -17.09
CA THR A 7 5.81 3.35 -16.07
C THR A 7 5.86 4.21 -14.80
N LEU A 8 5.10 5.33 -14.80
CA LEU A 8 4.58 5.91 -13.58
C LEU A 8 3.70 4.82 -12.97
N SER A 9 4.31 3.95 -12.17
CA SER A 9 3.66 2.74 -11.64
C SER A 9 2.66 3.19 -10.58
N TYR A 10 1.48 3.63 -11.01
CA TYR A 10 0.31 3.83 -10.17
C TYR A 10 -0.21 2.45 -9.78
N ARG A 11 0.44 1.85 -8.78
CA ARG A 11 -0.03 0.60 -8.20
C ARG A 11 -1.21 0.91 -7.29
N TYR A 12 -2.25 0.10 -7.41
CA TYR A 12 -3.48 0.27 -6.68
C TYR A 12 -3.40 -0.50 -5.37
N PHE A 13 -3.49 0.19 -4.24
CA PHE A 13 -3.44 -0.41 -2.91
C PHE A 13 -4.86 -0.54 -2.37
N VAL A 14 -5.20 -1.72 -1.87
CA VAL A 14 -6.48 -2.04 -1.24
C VAL A 14 -6.19 -2.53 0.17
N LEU A 15 -6.81 -1.87 1.13
CA LEU A 15 -6.86 -2.34 2.49
C LEU A 15 -7.99 -3.36 2.61
N ASP A 16 -7.66 -4.59 2.98
CA ASP A 16 -8.64 -5.64 3.24
C ASP A 16 -8.82 -5.78 4.77
N PRO A 17 -9.92 -5.27 5.34
CA PRO A 17 -10.15 -5.33 6.78
C PRO A 17 -10.54 -6.73 7.27
N GLU A 18 -11.05 -7.58 6.37
CA GLU A 18 -11.48 -8.95 6.70
C GLU A 18 -10.26 -9.86 6.85
N LEU A 19 -9.26 -9.69 5.98
CA LEU A 19 -7.97 -10.37 6.07
C LEU A 19 -6.97 -9.68 6.99
N GLY A 20 -7.16 -8.39 7.28
CA GLY A 20 -6.21 -7.56 8.02
C GLY A 20 -4.87 -7.37 7.28
N GLN A 21 -4.92 -7.27 5.95
CA GLN A 21 -3.74 -7.14 5.11
C GLN A 21 -3.93 -6.05 4.06
N LEU A 22 -2.83 -5.38 3.73
CA LEU A 22 -2.75 -4.40 2.66
C LEU A 22 -2.30 -5.07 1.37
N GLN A 23 -3.21 -5.19 0.42
CA GLN A 23 -2.96 -5.82 -0.87
C GLN A 23 -2.67 -4.77 -1.93
N TYR A 24 -1.84 -5.10 -2.91
CA TYR A 24 -1.61 -4.21 -4.04
C TYR A 24 -1.72 -4.90 -5.39
N PHE A 25 -2.27 -4.15 -6.33
CA PHE A 25 -2.60 -4.58 -7.67
C PHE A 25 -1.90 -3.66 -8.67
N VAL A 26 -1.57 -4.21 -9.83
CA VAL A 26 -0.93 -3.43 -10.90
C VAL A 26 -1.92 -2.42 -11.48
N HIS A 27 -3.20 -2.79 -11.58
CA HIS A 27 -4.31 -1.96 -12.08
C HIS A 27 -5.60 -2.22 -11.28
N GLU A 28 -6.54 -1.26 -11.28
CA GLU A 28 -7.86 -1.42 -10.65
C GLU A 28 -8.67 -2.60 -11.20
N GLN A 29 -8.57 -2.85 -12.51
CA GLN A 29 -9.20 -4.02 -13.16
C GLN A 29 -8.61 -5.36 -12.68
N GLY A 30 -7.44 -5.31 -12.04
CA GLY A 30 -6.79 -6.45 -11.41
C GLY A 30 -7.41 -6.88 -10.09
N LYS A 31 -8.45 -6.22 -9.57
CA LYS A 31 -9.15 -6.65 -8.34
C LYS A 31 -9.66 -8.10 -8.40
N SER A 32 -9.98 -8.60 -9.59
CA SER A 32 -10.39 -10.00 -9.80
C SER A 32 -9.21 -10.96 -10.00
N GLN A 33 -8.00 -10.44 -10.20
CA GLN A 33 -6.76 -11.21 -10.30
C GLN A 33 -6.11 -11.32 -8.92
N LYS A 34 -5.26 -12.32 -8.72
CA LYS A 34 -4.53 -12.51 -7.46
C LYS A 34 -3.73 -11.24 -7.12
N PRO A 35 -3.77 -10.74 -5.88
CA PRO A 35 -2.95 -9.59 -5.47
C PRO A 35 -1.49 -9.86 -5.78
N ARG A 36 -0.78 -8.83 -6.26
CA ARG A 36 0.62 -9.00 -6.65
C ARG A 36 1.52 -9.22 -5.43
N GLY A 37 1.08 -8.68 -4.30
CA GLY A 37 1.52 -9.06 -2.97
C GLY A 37 0.55 -8.50 -1.94
N SER A 38 0.67 -9.03 -0.73
CA SER A 38 -0.12 -8.65 0.43
C SER A 38 0.84 -8.43 1.60
N LEU A 39 0.63 -7.35 2.32
CA LEU A 39 1.38 -7.00 3.50
C LEU A 39 0.48 -7.17 4.72
N PRO A 40 0.77 -8.10 5.65
CA PRO A 40 -0.03 -8.24 6.85
C PRO A 40 0.09 -6.99 7.72
N LEU A 41 -1.05 -6.44 8.14
CA LEU A 41 -1.12 -5.28 9.03
C LEU A 41 -1.15 -5.67 10.51
N ILE A 42 -1.41 -6.95 10.80
CA ILE A 42 -1.32 -7.48 12.14
C ILE A 42 0.13 -7.36 12.66
N GLY A 43 0.32 -6.62 13.75
CA GLY A 43 1.64 -6.28 14.26
C GLY A 43 2.47 -5.37 13.36
N ALA A 44 1.87 -4.78 12.31
CA ALA A 44 2.53 -3.77 11.50
C ALA A 44 2.55 -2.41 12.22
N SER A 45 3.47 -1.55 11.81
CA SER A 45 3.61 -0.17 12.29
C SER A 45 3.61 0.78 11.09
N VAL A 46 2.79 1.82 11.13
CA VAL A 46 2.77 2.85 10.08
C VAL A 46 3.55 4.07 10.58
N VAL A 47 4.55 4.48 9.81
CA VAL A 47 5.40 5.64 10.09
C VAL A 47 5.19 6.67 8.99
N GLN A 48 4.85 7.91 9.36
CA GLN A 48 4.79 8.99 8.37
C GLN A 48 6.21 9.34 7.92
N SER A 49 6.41 9.49 6.61
CA SER A 49 7.70 9.93 6.07
C SER A 49 7.74 11.45 6.04
N ASP A 50 8.85 12.03 6.50
CA ASP A 50 9.10 13.48 6.43
C ASP A 50 9.58 13.92 5.02
N GLU A 51 9.93 12.96 4.16
CA GLU A 51 10.42 13.22 2.79
C GLU A 51 9.37 13.89 1.89
N ALA A 52 8.08 13.60 2.09
CA ALA A 52 7.01 14.21 1.30
C ALA A 52 5.67 14.18 2.06
N PRO A 53 4.88 15.27 1.98
CA PRO A 53 3.51 15.23 2.46
C PRO A 53 2.75 14.11 1.74
N HIS A 54 1.97 13.33 2.50
CA HIS A 54 1.22 12.16 2.05
C HIS A 54 2.05 10.88 1.79
N MET A 55 3.33 10.84 2.16
CA MET A 55 4.12 9.61 2.13
C MET A 55 4.18 8.96 3.52
N PHE A 56 4.02 7.64 3.58
CA PHE A 56 4.20 6.86 4.79
C PHE A 56 4.76 5.48 4.46
N ILE A 57 5.28 4.86 5.50
CA ILE A 57 5.95 3.57 5.48
C ILE A 57 5.14 2.63 6.33
N VAL A 58 4.63 1.56 5.74
CA VAL A 58 3.98 0.47 6.47
C VAL A 58 5.03 -0.60 6.71
N ASN A 59 5.43 -0.81 7.96
CA ASN A 59 6.38 -1.83 8.36
C ASN A 59 5.63 -3.02 8.94
N SER A 60 5.69 -4.18 8.29
CA SER A 60 5.05 -5.39 8.77
C SER A 60 5.96 -6.14 9.75
N PHE A 61 5.35 -6.89 10.66
CA PHE A 61 6.09 -7.74 11.61
C PHE A 61 7.00 -8.77 10.90
N ASN A 62 6.66 -9.17 9.67
CA ASN A 62 7.48 -10.09 8.86
C ASN A 62 8.80 -9.46 8.36
N GLY A 63 9.06 -8.19 8.63
CA GLY A 63 10.23 -7.45 8.13
C GLY A 63 10.04 -6.86 6.72
N GLU A 64 8.85 -6.97 6.16
CA GLU A 64 8.48 -6.33 4.90
C GLU A 64 8.06 -4.87 5.13
N LEU A 65 8.52 -3.96 4.28
CA LEU A 65 8.15 -2.54 4.36
C LEU A 65 7.58 -2.03 3.03
N TYR A 66 6.51 -1.26 3.10
CA TYR A 66 5.88 -0.64 1.94
C TYR A 66 5.92 0.88 2.07
N LYS A 67 6.68 1.52 1.17
CA LYS A 67 6.66 2.98 0.99
C LYS A 67 5.48 3.34 0.11
N LEU A 68 4.45 3.92 0.71
CA LEU A 68 3.23 4.32 0.03
C LEU A 68 3.09 5.82 0.09
N ARG A 69 2.73 6.40 -1.05
CA ARG A 69 2.23 7.76 -1.12
C ARG A 69 0.71 7.68 -1.08
N GLY A 70 0.12 7.67 0.11
CA GLY A 70 -1.33 7.48 0.22
C GLY A 70 -2.10 8.79 0.30
N MET A 71 -3.28 8.76 -0.28
CA MET A 71 -4.32 9.74 0.02
C MET A 71 -4.66 9.72 1.51
N GLN A 72 -5.05 10.89 2.03
CA GLN A 72 -5.40 11.10 3.44
C GLN A 72 -6.39 10.06 3.98
N THR A 73 -7.34 9.60 3.15
CA THR A 73 -8.30 8.54 3.51
C THR A 73 -7.63 7.20 3.83
N LEU A 74 -6.68 6.75 3.01
CA LEU A 74 -6.00 5.48 3.19
C LEU A 74 -5.09 5.53 4.43
N ASN A 75 -4.49 6.69 4.69
CA ASN A 75 -3.78 6.96 5.94
C ASN A 75 -4.72 6.77 7.15
N CYS A 76 -5.84 7.48 7.23
CA CYS A 76 -6.77 7.37 8.35
C CYS A 76 -7.24 5.93 8.60
N GLN A 77 -7.53 5.18 7.54
CA GLN A 77 -7.95 3.78 7.63
C GLN A 77 -6.85 2.86 8.16
N LEU A 78 -5.62 2.96 7.65
CA LEU A 78 -4.47 2.20 8.14
C LEU A 78 -4.17 2.48 9.62
N PHE A 79 -4.17 3.75 10.00
CA PHE A 79 -3.99 4.15 11.40
C PHE A 79 -5.10 3.62 12.29
N SER A 80 -6.34 3.58 11.81
CA SER A 80 -7.47 2.96 12.53
C SER A 80 -7.35 1.45 12.66
N PHE A 81 -6.61 0.79 11.78
CA PHE A 81 -6.41 -0.66 11.84
C PHE A 81 -5.28 -1.07 12.80
N LEU A 82 -4.35 -0.15 13.08
CA LEU A 82 -3.20 -0.39 13.96
C LEU A 82 -3.43 0.06 15.41
N LYS A 83 -4.59 0.61 15.73
CA LYS A 83 -4.89 1.26 17.01
C LYS A 83 -6.10 0.61 17.66
#